data_AF-A0AA37WIJ4-F1
#
_entry.id   AF-A0AA37WIJ4-F1
#
_cell.length_a   1.000
_cell.length_b   1.000
_cell.length_c   1.000
_cell.angle_alpha   90.00
_cell.angle_beta   90.00
_cell.angle_gamma   90.00
#
_symmetry.space_group_name_H-M   'P 1'
#
loop_
_entity.id
_entity.type
_entity.pdbx_description
1 polymer ?
#
loop_
_entity_poly.entity_id
_entity_poly.type
_entity_poly.pdbx_seq_one_letter_code
_entity_poly.pdbx_strand_id
1 'polypeptide(L)'
;MLDTIISLADLITKQKLYKVEIIDEVKNPTTKIGRFYQNVSNGTFKTEEQAAESLGYSGPTDKNYNNLKSDLFNRMVNSVFFIDQSSSLYSDSLTAAKNAFKNYSAIRLLIGSRKRDIAIDLAHKTIKVSKKYGFTDLNYLLASILTDHYAAIAFDKSKYNKYKKFKNYYLKAMIAENDIRELKAIFDMELSKSGTGLNEKKLHEHAENINTIRKTQKEIHTYRYNLFAYLYQINFFLETRKYTELITLADEALHFFKKQGINSMDAEFMIKIRAGLAYFMLKDYKSAENYFIMLNKISRPNTTNWYSTYNYLSSLYINTERYLDTYDILTIVFNSPNFEKAHPIIVQLFKIKEAYFHFLIELGKIDPSKSKEKPLRKFRLGRFLNETPIFSKDKRGVNISILIIQMILLVQNKKYGEIIDKLDALNMYSHRYLRSDNTFRSNCFIKMLAKLPDADYHPIRWERYVKKYRQRLEEHPFELSYHNIDLEVIPFETLYDLVIEMLEK
;
A
#
# COMPACT_ATOMS: atom_id res chain seq x y z
N MET A 1 -0.17 -0.97 -27.31
CA MET A 1 0.42 0.39 -27.44
C MET A 1 -0.66 1.44 -27.22
N LEU A 2 -1.88 1.22 -27.74
CA LEU A 2 -3.06 2.05 -27.46
C LEU A 2 -3.28 2.32 -25.96
N ASP A 3 -3.21 1.31 -25.09
CA ASP A 3 -3.38 1.50 -23.62
C ASP A 3 -2.39 2.49 -23.01
N THR A 4 -1.15 2.50 -23.52
CA THR A 4 -0.11 3.45 -23.09
C THR A 4 -0.43 4.87 -23.56
N ILE A 5 -0.96 5.02 -24.78
CA ILE A 5 -1.41 6.31 -25.32
C ILE A 5 -2.64 6.81 -24.56
N ILE A 6 -3.60 5.94 -24.23
CA ILE A 6 -4.76 6.24 -23.38
C ILE A 6 -4.29 6.79 -22.02
N SER A 7 -3.39 6.06 -21.36
CA SER A 7 -2.83 6.47 -20.06
C SER A 7 -2.11 7.83 -20.13
N LEU A 8 -1.41 8.11 -21.24
CA LEU A 8 -0.79 9.42 -21.47
C LEU A 8 -1.81 10.51 -21.78
N ALA A 9 -2.90 10.21 -22.48
CA ALA A 9 -3.93 11.20 -22.80
C ALA A 9 -4.67 11.69 -21.55
N ASP A 10 -4.86 10.80 -20.56
CA ASP A 10 -5.39 11.17 -19.24
C ASP A 10 -4.48 12.16 -18.50
N LEU A 11 -3.16 11.98 -18.61
CA LEU A 11 -2.18 12.89 -18.01
C LEU A 11 -2.16 14.26 -18.74
N ILE A 12 -2.20 14.22 -20.07
CA ILE A 12 -2.12 15.35 -20.98
C ILE A 12 -3.52 15.68 -21.52
N THR A 13 -4.42 16.05 -20.61
CA THR A 13 -5.80 16.42 -20.95
C THR A 13 -5.85 17.54 -21.99
N LYS A 14 -6.95 17.61 -22.75
CA LYS A 14 -7.21 18.63 -23.77
C LYS A 14 -6.84 20.05 -23.32
N GLN A 15 -7.23 20.46 -22.11
CA GLN A 15 -6.92 21.80 -21.55
C GLN A 15 -5.42 22.07 -21.36
N LYS A 16 -4.64 21.04 -21.02
CA LYS A 16 -3.18 21.13 -20.84
C LYS A 16 -2.45 21.20 -22.18
N LEU A 17 -2.96 20.52 -23.20
CA LEU A 17 -2.42 20.53 -24.56
C LEU A 17 -2.65 21.86 -25.27
N TYR A 18 -3.78 22.55 -25.03
CA TYR A 18 -4.00 23.91 -25.55
C TYR A 18 -3.02 24.95 -25.01
N LYS A 19 -2.45 24.73 -23.81
CA LYS A 19 -1.42 25.59 -23.20
C LYS A 19 0.00 25.32 -23.72
N VAL A 20 0.21 24.26 -24.48
CA VAL A 20 1.49 23.95 -25.12
C VAL A 20 1.46 24.56 -26.52
N GLU A 21 2.26 25.60 -26.77
CA GLU A 21 2.34 26.27 -28.08
C GLU A 21 2.83 25.35 -29.22
N ILE A 22 3.43 24.19 -28.90
CA ILE A 22 4.28 23.43 -29.83
C ILE A 22 3.54 22.32 -30.62
N ILE A 23 2.21 22.16 -30.51
CA ILE A 23 1.51 21.09 -31.27
C ILE A 23 0.19 21.53 -31.90
N ASP A 24 0.27 22.37 -32.93
CA ASP A 24 -0.91 22.84 -33.66
C ASP A 24 -1.62 21.73 -34.47
N GLU A 25 -0.88 20.73 -34.97
CA GLU A 25 -1.46 19.61 -35.72
C GLU A 25 -2.32 18.66 -34.86
N VAL A 26 -1.96 18.47 -33.58
CA VAL A 26 -2.74 17.64 -32.63
C VAL A 26 -3.95 18.39 -32.09
N LYS A 27 -3.87 19.73 -32.03
CA LYS A 27 -5.03 20.60 -31.75
C LYS A 27 -6.03 20.59 -32.90
N ASN A 28 -5.59 20.34 -34.13
CA ASN A 28 -6.43 20.35 -35.32
C ASN A 28 -7.17 19.00 -35.52
N PRO A 29 -8.50 18.94 -35.28
CA PRO A 29 -9.28 17.71 -35.45
C PRO A 29 -9.42 17.26 -36.89
N THR A 30 -8.93 18.00 -37.89
CA THR A 30 -8.99 17.59 -39.29
C THR A 30 -7.82 16.68 -39.68
N THR A 31 -6.72 16.72 -38.92
CA THR A 31 -5.55 15.85 -39.16
C THR A 31 -5.82 14.43 -38.64
N LYS A 32 -5.19 13.41 -39.23
CA LYS A 32 -5.29 12.03 -38.69
C LYS A 32 -4.77 11.93 -37.26
N ILE A 33 -3.71 12.67 -36.93
CA ILE A 33 -3.10 12.66 -35.59
C ILE A 33 -3.97 13.36 -34.53
N GLY A 34 -4.62 14.47 -34.89
CA GLY A 34 -5.57 15.17 -34.02
C GLY A 34 -6.85 14.36 -33.78
N ARG A 35 -7.39 13.72 -34.82
CA ARG A 35 -8.50 12.76 -34.68
C ARG A 35 -8.13 11.60 -33.78
N PHE A 36 -6.92 11.07 -33.92
CA PHE A 36 -6.45 9.98 -33.08
C PHE A 36 -6.40 10.41 -31.61
N TYR A 37 -5.74 11.53 -31.31
CA TYR A 37 -5.66 12.06 -29.95
C TYR A 37 -7.03 12.32 -29.32
N GLN A 38 -7.96 12.97 -30.03
CA GLN A 38 -9.29 13.28 -29.48
C GLN A 38 -10.10 12.03 -29.14
N ASN A 39 -10.11 11.05 -30.04
CA ASN A 39 -10.86 9.81 -29.80
C ASN A 39 -10.24 8.98 -28.67
N VAL A 40 -8.90 9.00 -28.52
CA VAL A 40 -8.23 8.40 -27.37
C VAL A 40 -8.58 9.13 -26.08
N SER A 41 -8.46 10.47 -26.06
CA SER A 41 -8.75 11.28 -24.88
C SER A 41 -10.21 11.23 -24.44
N ASN A 42 -11.14 10.95 -25.35
CA ASN A 42 -12.57 10.80 -25.06
C ASN A 42 -12.95 9.37 -24.67
N GLY A 43 -12.00 8.42 -24.68
CA GLY A 43 -12.28 7.01 -24.40
C GLY A 43 -13.12 6.32 -25.49
N THR A 44 -13.09 6.82 -26.72
CA THR A 44 -13.88 6.28 -27.85
C THR A 44 -13.38 4.89 -28.29
N PHE A 45 -12.07 4.67 -28.22
CA PHE A 45 -11.46 3.41 -28.67
C PHE A 45 -11.37 2.38 -27.56
N LYS A 46 -11.98 1.21 -27.80
CA LYS A 46 -11.94 0.03 -26.92
C LYS A 46 -10.99 -1.05 -27.43
N THR A 47 -10.71 -1.08 -28.73
CA THR A 47 -9.79 -2.05 -29.36
C THR A 47 -8.88 -1.37 -30.39
N GLU A 48 -7.75 -2.01 -30.70
CA GLU A 48 -6.81 -1.51 -31.72
C GLU A 48 -7.41 -1.60 -33.12
N GLU A 49 -8.25 -2.60 -33.39
CA GLU A 49 -8.99 -2.77 -34.65
C GLU A 49 -9.92 -1.58 -34.90
N GLN A 50 -10.68 -1.19 -33.87
CA GLN A 50 -11.60 -0.05 -33.93
C GLN A 50 -10.84 1.26 -34.18
N ALA A 51 -9.68 1.43 -33.55
CA ALA A 51 -8.85 2.63 -33.71
C ALA A 51 -8.26 2.72 -35.13
N ALA A 52 -7.75 1.60 -35.67
CA ALA A 52 -7.20 1.54 -37.03
C ALA A 52 -8.26 1.84 -38.10
N GLU A 53 -9.43 1.19 -38.00
CA GLU A 53 -10.54 1.35 -38.94
C GLU A 53 -11.09 2.79 -38.93
N SER A 54 -11.32 3.36 -37.73
CA SER A 54 -11.80 4.73 -37.57
C SER A 54 -10.89 5.79 -38.18
N LEU A 55 -9.58 5.51 -38.29
CA LEU A 55 -8.57 6.38 -38.88
C LEU A 55 -8.30 6.07 -40.37
N GLY A 56 -9.03 5.11 -40.94
CA GLY A 56 -8.97 4.70 -42.34
C GLY A 56 -7.72 3.89 -42.69
N TYR A 57 -7.32 2.96 -41.82
CA TYR A 57 -6.22 2.01 -42.04
C TYR A 57 -6.73 0.57 -42.15
N SER A 58 -5.93 -0.29 -42.79
CA SER A 58 -6.31 -1.68 -43.10
C SER A 58 -6.41 -2.60 -41.88
N GLY A 59 -5.87 -2.18 -40.73
CA GLY A 59 -5.96 -2.90 -39.47
C GLY A 59 -4.81 -2.56 -38.50
N PRO A 60 -4.73 -3.25 -37.35
CA PRO A 60 -3.72 -2.99 -36.32
C PRO A 60 -2.26 -3.18 -36.78
N THR A 61 -2.05 -4.03 -37.77
CA THR A 61 -0.73 -4.33 -38.35
C THR A 61 -0.31 -3.38 -39.47
N ASP A 62 -1.18 -2.45 -39.87
CA ASP A 62 -0.90 -1.47 -40.92
C ASP A 62 0.32 -0.60 -40.55
N LYS A 63 1.29 -0.52 -41.45
CA LYS A 63 2.55 0.21 -41.23
C LYS A 63 2.31 1.69 -40.97
N ASN A 64 1.37 2.31 -41.68
CA ASN A 64 1.08 3.74 -41.53
C ASN A 64 0.31 4.03 -40.25
N TYR A 65 -0.56 3.11 -39.81
CA TYR A 65 -1.19 3.20 -38.49
C TYR A 65 -0.15 3.10 -37.36
N ASN A 66 0.81 2.18 -37.46
CA ASN A 66 1.88 2.04 -36.48
C ASN A 66 2.82 3.26 -36.45
N ASN A 67 3.11 3.87 -37.60
CA ASN A 67 3.84 5.13 -37.68
C ASN A 67 3.05 6.28 -37.01
N LEU A 68 1.74 6.37 -37.25
CA LEU A 68 0.88 7.38 -36.64
C LEU A 68 0.82 7.22 -35.11
N LYS A 69 0.72 5.98 -34.61
CA LYS A 69 0.83 5.66 -33.17
C LYS A 69 2.15 6.15 -32.58
N SER A 70 3.25 5.84 -33.25
CA SER A 70 4.59 6.22 -32.80
C SER A 70 4.78 7.74 -32.80
N ASP A 71 4.31 8.44 -33.85
CA ASP A 71 4.35 9.90 -33.94
C ASP A 71 3.51 10.55 -32.83
N LEU A 72 2.26 10.10 -32.64
CA LEU A 72 1.41 10.61 -31.56
C LEU A 72 2.05 10.39 -30.18
N PHE A 73 2.56 9.18 -29.93
CA PHE A 73 3.26 8.85 -28.68
C PHE A 73 4.46 9.78 -28.44
N ASN A 74 5.35 9.94 -29.44
CA ASN A 74 6.53 10.80 -29.32
C ASN A 74 6.16 12.25 -29.05
N ARG A 75 5.14 12.78 -29.74
CA ARG A 75 4.65 14.14 -29.52
C ARG A 75 4.05 14.33 -28.13
N MET A 76 3.31 13.35 -27.63
CA MET A 76 2.77 13.36 -26.26
C MET A 76 3.89 13.32 -25.22
N VAL A 77 4.90 12.47 -25.41
CA VAL A 77 6.08 12.42 -24.52
C VAL A 77 6.80 13.77 -24.49
N ASN A 78 7.02 14.41 -25.65
CA ASN A 78 7.63 15.73 -25.72
C ASN A 78 6.79 16.81 -25.03
N SER A 79 5.46 16.68 -25.05
CA SER A 79 4.54 17.60 -24.41
C SER A 79 4.65 17.61 -22.88
N VAL A 80 5.12 16.52 -22.28
CA VAL A 80 5.23 16.39 -20.81
C VAL A 80 6.07 17.53 -20.19
N PHE A 81 7.06 18.05 -20.91
CA PHE A 81 7.90 19.17 -20.45
C PHE A 81 7.19 20.54 -20.40
N PHE A 82 6.03 20.66 -21.06
CA PHE A 82 5.33 21.93 -21.30
C PHE A 82 3.98 22.03 -20.60
N ILE A 83 3.50 20.95 -19.97
CA ILE A 83 2.24 20.96 -19.22
C ILE A 83 2.33 22.00 -18.09
N ASP A 84 1.37 22.94 -18.05
CA ASP A 84 1.24 23.97 -17.01
C ASP A 84 1.04 23.31 -15.62
N GLN A 85 1.87 23.72 -14.67
CA GLN A 85 2.16 22.98 -13.42
C GLN A 85 1.58 23.65 -12.18
N SER A 86 0.81 24.72 -12.36
CA SER A 86 0.22 25.54 -11.30
C SER A 86 -1.04 24.94 -10.65
N SER A 87 -1.35 23.65 -10.87
CA SER A 87 -2.52 23.06 -10.22
C SER A 87 -2.30 22.90 -8.72
N SER A 88 -3.29 23.31 -7.91
CA SER A 88 -3.33 23.17 -6.45
C SER A 88 -3.27 21.73 -5.93
N LEU A 89 -3.16 20.75 -6.84
CA LEU A 89 -3.15 19.31 -6.56
C LEU A 89 -1.73 18.74 -6.38
N TYR A 90 -0.69 19.48 -6.74
CA TYR A 90 0.70 19.00 -6.60
C TYR A 90 1.34 19.51 -5.31
N SER A 91 2.02 18.62 -4.57
CA SER A 91 2.83 19.03 -3.43
C SER A 91 4.03 19.86 -3.87
N ASP A 92 4.46 20.82 -3.05
CA ASP A 92 5.63 21.66 -3.32
C ASP A 92 6.87 20.85 -3.71
N SER A 93 7.06 19.68 -3.10
CA SER A 93 8.17 18.77 -3.41
C SER A 93 8.08 18.17 -4.81
N LEU A 94 6.88 17.82 -5.29
CA LEU A 94 6.69 17.26 -6.62
C LEU A 94 6.90 18.33 -7.70
N THR A 95 6.42 19.55 -7.46
CA THR A 95 6.66 20.70 -8.34
C THR A 95 8.16 21.03 -8.40
N ALA A 96 8.84 21.02 -7.25
CA ALA A 96 10.29 21.22 -7.19
C ALA A 96 11.07 20.13 -7.93
N ALA A 97 10.68 18.85 -7.79
CA ALA A 97 11.32 17.75 -8.50
C ALA A 97 11.21 17.95 -10.03
N LYS A 98 9.99 18.18 -10.54
CA LYS A 98 9.75 18.39 -11.97
C LYS A 98 10.58 19.54 -12.54
N ASN A 99 10.54 20.71 -11.88
CA ASN A 99 11.31 21.87 -12.30
C ASN A 99 12.82 21.61 -12.27
N ALA A 100 13.32 20.92 -11.25
CA ALA A 100 14.74 20.65 -11.12
C ALA A 100 15.26 19.68 -12.20
N PHE A 101 14.49 18.62 -12.52
CA PHE A 101 14.83 17.72 -13.63
C PHE A 101 14.71 18.40 -14.99
N LYS A 102 13.68 19.23 -15.23
CA LYS A 102 13.56 20.03 -16.45
C LYS A 102 14.75 20.96 -16.63
N ASN A 103 15.15 21.66 -15.58
CA ASN A 103 16.33 22.53 -15.62
C ASN A 103 17.60 21.73 -15.90
N TYR A 104 17.77 20.56 -15.32
CA TYR A 104 18.94 19.71 -15.62
C TYR A 104 19.00 19.29 -17.08
N SER A 105 17.89 18.88 -17.68
CA SER A 105 17.83 18.62 -19.13
C SER A 105 18.21 19.85 -19.94
N ALA A 106 17.69 21.03 -19.60
CA ALA A 106 18.05 22.28 -20.26
C ALA A 106 19.55 22.62 -20.11
N ILE A 107 20.13 22.43 -18.92
CA ILE A 107 21.56 22.62 -18.65
C ILE A 107 22.39 21.75 -19.59
N ARG A 108 22.04 20.46 -19.73
CA ARG A 108 22.77 19.53 -20.61
C ARG A 108 22.72 19.95 -22.08
N LEU A 109 21.54 20.38 -22.55
CA LEU A 109 21.38 20.88 -23.93
C LEU A 109 22.18 22.17 -24.16
N LEU A 110 22.10 23.13 -23.24
CA LEU A 110 22.84 24.40 -23.33
C LEU A 110 24.36 24.19 -23.34
N ILE A 111 24.88 23.26 -22.54
CA ILE A 111 26.30 22.87 -22.58
C ILE A 111 26.66 22.30 -23.96
N GLY A 112 25.85 21.39 -24.50
CA GLY A 112 26.05 20.81 -25.84
C GLY A 112 26.01 21.87 -26.96
N SER A 113 25.16 22.89 -26.82
CA SER A 113 25.01 24.00 -27.76
C SER A 113 26.02 25.14 -27.54
N ARG A 114 27.10 24.91 -26.76
CA ARG A 114 28.14 25.91 -26.45
C ARG A 114 27.63 27.18 -25.74
N LYS A 115 26.47 27.12 -25.08
CA LYS A 115 25.90 28.22 -24.27
C LYS A 115 26.16 27.98 -22.78
N ARG A 116 27.45 27.84 -22.42
CA ARG A 116 27.85 27.32 -21.10
C ARG A 116 27.54 28.28 -19.95
N ASP A 117 27.71 29.59 -20.12
CA ASP A 117 27.49 30.55 -19.02
C ASP A 117 26.04 30.50 -18.52
N ILE A 118 25.07 30.49 -19.45
CA ILE A 118 23.64 30.32 -19.13
C ILE A 118 23.39 28.99 -18.41
N ALA A 119 24.04 27.91 -18.87
CA ALA A 119 23.90 26.60 -18.26
C ALA A 119 24.43 26.56 -16.82
N ILE A 120 25.56 27.22 -16.55
CA ILE A 120 26.18 27.26 -15.21
C ILE A 120 25.34 28.11 -14.24
N ASP A 121 24.79 29.23 -14.70
CA ASP A 121 23.85 30.02 -13.90
C ASP A 121 22.59 29.24 -13.53
N LEU A 122 22.03 28.51 -14.51
CA LEU A 122 20.89 27.64 -14.27
C LEU A 122 21.25 26.47 -13.33
N ALA A 123 22.47 25.93 -13.42
CA ALA A 123 22.96 24.88 -12.52
C ALA A 123 23.07 25.38 -11.08
N HIS A 124 23.56 26.59 -10.84
CA HIS A 124 23.60 27.19 -9.49
C HIS A 124 22.21 27.41 -8.89
N LYS A 125 21.23 27.85 -9.70
CA LYS A 125 19.85 28.00 -9.24
C LYS A 125 19.24 26.64 -8.91
N THR A 126 19.45 25.66 -9.78
CA THR A 126 18.85 24.32 -9.67
C THR A 126 19.43 23.53 -8.51
N ILE A 127 20.74 23.62 -8.25
CA ILE A 127 21.37 22.87 -7.15
C ILE A 127 20.88 23.34 -5.77
N LYS A 128 20.48 24.62 -5.63
CA LYS A 128 19.87 25.13 -4.38
C LYS A 128 18.51 24.47 -4.12
N VAL A 129 17.66 24.38 -5.16
CA VAL A 129 16.36 23.71 -5.08
C VAL A 129 16.55 22.22 -4.81
N SER A 130 17.45 21.57 -5.56
CA SER A 130 17.78 20.16 -5.42
C SER A 130 18.27 19.80 -4.01
N LYS A 131 19.10 20.67 -3.40
CA LYS A 131 19.55 20.51 -2.02
C LYS A 131 18.39 20.67 -1.02
N LYS A 132 17.55 21.70 -1.19
CA LYS A 132 16.41 21.97 -0.31
C LYS A 132 15.45 20.78 -0.21
N TYR A 133 15.17 20.12 -1.34
CA TYR A 133 14.24 18.98 -1.40
C TYR A 133 14.95 17.61 -1.34
N GLY A 134 16.26 17.57 -1.13
CA GLY A 134 16.99 16.32 -0.91
C GLY A 134 17.10 15.40 -2.14
N PHE A 135 17.17 15.94 -3.36
CA PHE A 135 17.34 15.12 -4.58
C PHE A 135 18.79 14.67 -4.75
N THR A 136 19.16 13.55 -4.11
CA THR A 136 20.52 13.00 -4.06
C THR A 136 21.17 12.89 -5.45
N ASP A 137 20.48 12.25 -6.41
CA ASP A 137 20.99 12.01 -7.76
C ASP A 137 21.29 13.32 -8.49
N LEU A 138 20.35 14.27 -8.39
CA LEU A 138 20.46 15.56 -9.05
C LEU A 138 21.55 16.43 -8.42
N ASN A 139 21.74 16.33 -7.10
CA ASN A 139 22.84 16.96 -6.39
C ASN A 139 24.20 16.47 -6.90
N TYR A 140 24.36 15.16 -7.12
CA TYR A 140 25.57 14.58 -7.72
C TYR A 140 25.79 15.09 -9.17
N LEU A 141 24.76 15.03 -10.01
CA LEU A 141 24.85 15.42 -11.41
C LEU A 141 25.21 16.90 -11.59
N LEU A 142 24.52 17.79 -10.87
CA LEU A 142 24.79 19.23 -10.93
C LEU A 142 26.16 19.58 -10.34
N ALA A 143 26.57 18.92 -9.24
CA ALA A 143 27.89 19.13 -8.68
C ALA A 143 29.02 18.64 -9.60
N SER A 144 28.78 17.59 -10.39
CA SER A 144 29.72 17.12 -11.41
C SER A 144 29.94 18.19 -12.48
N ILE A 145 28.86 18.74 -13.04
CA ILE A 145 28.91 19.82 -14.04
C ILE A 145 29.69 21.03 -13.50
N LEU A 146 29.40 21.45 -12.27
CA LEU A 146 30.05 22.59 -11.65
C LEU A 146 31.52 22.31 -11.31
N THR A 147 31.86 21.10 -10.85
CA THR A 147 33.25 20.68 -10.60
C THR A 147 34.06 20.77 -11.89
N ASP A 148 33.56 20.22 -12.99
CA ASP A 148 34.28 20.18 -14.26
C ASP A 148 34.45 21.59 -14.86
N HIS A 149 33.44 22.45 -14.69
CA HIS A 149 33.52 23.85 -15.12
C HIS A 149 34.61 24.63 -14.36
N TYR A 150 34.65 24.52 -13.03
CA TYR A 150 35.62 25.21 -12.19
C TYR A 150 37.01 24.56 -12.21
N ALA A 151 37.15 23.35 -12.76
CA ALA A 151 38.43 22.70 -12.99
C ALA A 151 39.10 23.18 -14.28
N ALA A 152 38.35 23.28 -15.39
CA ALA A 152 38.94 23.34 -16.73
C ALA A 152 38.55 24.58 -17.56
N ILE A 153 37.54 25.37 -17.16
CA ILE A 153 36.95 26.40 -18.04
C ILE A 153 37.05 27.77 -17.40
N ALA A 154 36.45 27.92 -16.22
CA ALA A 154 36.53 29.12 -15.42
C ALA A 154 37.23 28.76 -14.12
N PHE A 155 38.55 28.51 -14.20
CA PHE A 155 39.30 27.95 -13.08
C PHE A 155 39.09 28.75 -11.79
N ASP A 156 38.58 28.07 -10.76
CA ASP A 156 38.35 28.63 -9.43
C ASP A 156 38.58 27.51 -8.41
N LYS A 157 39.77 27.50 -7.80
CA LYS A 157 40.21 26.44 -6.88
C LYS A 157 39.26 26.26 -5.69
N SER A 158 38.68 27.35 -5.18
CA SER A 158 37.77 27.32 -4.04
C SER A 158 36.44 26.67 -4.42
N LYS A 159 35.82 27.11 -5.53
CA LYS A 159 34.58 26.53 -6.02
C LYS A 159 34.77 25.09 -6.49
N TYR A 160 35.89 24.78 -7.16
CA TYR A 160 36.26 23.42 -7.52
C TYR A 160 36.29 22.51 -6.29
N ASN A 161 37.03 22.87 -5.24
CA ASN A 161 37.12 22.06 -4.03
C ASN A 161 35.76 21.90 -3.33
N LYS A 162 34.97 22.98 -3.27
CA LYS A 162 33.61 22.96 -2.73
C LYS A 162 32.72 21.94 -3.47
N TYR A 163 32.65 22.04 -4.79
CA TYR A 163 31.80 21.15 -5.59
C TYR A 163 32.35 19.74 -5.69
N LYS A 164 33.68 19.54 -5.67
CA LYS A 164 34.32 18.22 -5.58
C LYS A 164 33.92 17.50 -4.29
N LYS A 165 34.01 18.17 -3.13
CA LYS A 165 33.58 17.60 -1.84
C LYS A 165 32.09 17.24 -1.87
N PHE A 166 31.26 18.12 -2.40
CA PHE A 166 29.82 17.91 -2.54
C PHE A 166 29.51 16.72 -3.47
N LYS A 167 30.15 16.67 -4.65
CA LYS A 167 30.06 15.56 -5.61
C LYS A 167 30.40 14.22 -4.96
N ASN A 168 31.54 14.14 -4.28
CA ASN A 168 32.01 12.90 -3.66
C ASN A 168 31.04 12.42 -2.56
N TYR A 169 30.51 13.33 -1.74
CA TYR A 169 29.49 13.00 -0.74
C TYR A 169 28.23 12.42 -1.39
N TYR A 170 27.68 13.09 -2.40
CA TYR A 170 26.43 12.61 -3.03
C TYR A 170 26.64 11.34 -3.85
N LEU A 171 27.82 11.10 -4.43
CA LEU A 171 28.15 9.81 -5.03
C LEU A 171 28.10 8.67 -3.99
N LYS A 172 28.75 8.87 -2.83
CA LYS A 172 28.71 7.91 -1.73
C LYS A 172 27.28 7.71 -1.21
N ALA A 173 26.51 8.79 -1.09
CA ALA A 173 25.12 8.72 -0.65
C ALA A 173 24.22 7.98 -1.66
N MET A 174 24.41 8.17 -2.97
CA MET A 174 23.66 7.44 -3.99
C MET A 174 23.90 5.94 -3.93
N ILE A 175 25.16 5.52 -3.73
CA ILE A 175 25.52 4.11 -3.55
C ILE A 175 24.81 3.56 -2.31
N ALA A 176 24.96 4.22 -1.15
CA ALA A 176 24.30 3.82 0.08
C ALA A 176 22.76 3.76 -0.04
N GLU A 177 22.16 4.71 -0.75
CA GLU A 177 20.71 4.74 -1.05
C GLU A 177 20.26 3.56 -1.92
N ASN A 178 21.11 3.10 -2.82
CA ASN A 178 20.83 1.91 -3.62
C ASN A 178 20.93 0.65 -2.76
N ASP A 179 22.02 0.50 -2.00
CA ASP A 179 22.29 -0.66 -1.17
C ASP A 179 21.17 -0.88 -0.13
N ILE A 180 20.72 0.19 0.55
CA ILE A 180 19.63 0.06 1.53
C ILE A 180 18.28 -0.30 0.88
N ARG A 181 18.05 0.17 -0.36
CA ARG A 181 16.83 -0.16 -1.10
C ARG A 181 16.82 -1.62 -1.51
N GLU A 182 17.97 -2.13 -1.95
CA GLU A 182 18.14 -3.54 -2.28
C GLU A 182 17.98 -4.43 -1.05
N LEU A 183 18.67 -4.09 0.07
CA LEU A 183 18.51 -4.80 1.33
C LEU A 183 17.05 -4.84 1.80
N LYS A 184 16.34 -3.71 1.70
CA LYS A 184 14.91 -3.66 2.04
C LYS A 184 14.07 -4.49 1.09
N ALA A 185 14.34 -4.45 -0.22
CA ALA A 185 13.61 -5.25 -1.19
C ALA A 185 13.78 -6.74 -0.93
N ILE A 186 15.00 -7.20 -0.63
CA ILE A 186 15.28 -8.57 -0.21
C ILE A 186 14.45 -8.92 1.02
N PHE A 187 14.52 -8.10 2.08
CA PHE A 187 13.75 -8.33 3.30
C PHE A 187 12.23 -8.44 3.04
N ASP A 188 11.65 -7.51 2.27
CA ASP A 188 10.23 -7.54 1.90
C ASP A 188 9.87 -8.79 1.08
N MET A 189 10.75 -9.21 0.15
CA MET A 189 10.55 -10.43 -0.64
C MET A 189 10.58 -11.69 0.23
N GLU A 190 11.47 -11.76 1.19
CA GLU A 190 11.56 -12.88 2.11
C GLU A 190 10.33 -12.97 3.02
N LEU A 191 9.87 -11.84 3.54
CA LEU A 191 8.61 -11.75 4.28
C LEU A 191 7.42 -12.16 3.41
N SER A 192 7.38 -11.74 2.15
CA SER A 192 6.29 -12.13 1.24
C SER A 192 6.27 -13.63 0.92
N LYS A 193 7.42 -14.32 1.05
CA LYS A 193 7.53 -15.77 0.84
C LYS A 193 7.17 -16.54 2.11
N SER A 194 7.41 -15.96 3.28
CA SER A 194 7.06 -16.59 4.54
C SER A 194 5.61 -16.30 4.93
N GLY A 195 4.80 -17.35 5.10
CA GLY A 195 3.45 -17.20 5.67
C GLY A 195 3.44 -17.06 7.19
N THR A 196 4.59 -17.23 7.85
CA THR A 196 4.70 -17.42 9.31
C THR A 196 5.80 -16.58 9.96
N GLY A 197 6.36 -15.59 9.25
CA GLY A 197 7.55 -14.83 9.69
C GLY A 197 8.88 -15.49 9.33
N LEU A 198 9.99 -14.78 9.48
CA LEU A 198 11.32 -15.29 9.10
C LEU A 198 11.84 -16.35 10.07
N ASN A 199 12.66 -17.28 9.56
CA ASN A 199 13.37 -18.24 10.40
C ASN A 199 14.54 -17.58 11.16
N GLU A 200 15.03 -18.25 12.19
CA GLU A 200 16.07 -17.74 13.10
C GLU A 200 17.36 -17.32 12.36
N LYS A 201 17.81 -18.13 11.39
CA LYS A 201 18.99 -17.82 10.57
C LYS A 201 18.84 -16.46 9.86
N LYS A 202 17.70 -16.25 9.20
CA LYS A 202 17.41 -14.98 8.49
C LYS A 202 17.27 -13.82 9.46
N LEU A 203 16.64 -14.04 10.62
CA LEU A 203 16.55 -13.00 11.66
C LEU A 203 17.93 -12.58 12.15
N HIS A 204 18.87 -13.51 12.30
CA HIS A 204 20.25 -13.21 12.66
C HIS A 204 20.96 -12.40 11.57
N GLU A 205 20.87 -12.81 10.30
CA GLU A 205 21.43 -12.06 9.15
C GLU A 205 20.88 -10.63 9.08
N HIS A 206 19.57 -10.44 9.31
CA HIS A 206 18.95 -9.12 9.34
C HIS A 206 19.38 -8.28 10.55
N ALA A 207 19.62 -8.89 11.70
CA ALA A 207 20.16 -8.20 12.88
C ALA A 207 21.58 -7.65 12.62
N GLU A 208 22.44 -8.40 11.93
CA GLU A 208 23.77 -7.93 11.54
C GLU A 208 23.69 -6.75 10.55
N ASN A 209 22.77 -6.81 9.58
CA ASN A 209 22.53 -5.73 8.64
C ASN A 209 22.14 -4.41 9.34
N ILE A 210 21.37 -4.47 10.43
CA ILE A 210 21.00 -3.27 11.21
C ILE A 210 22.24 -2.55 11.75
N ASN A 211 23.26 -3.28 12.20
CA ASN A 211 24.49 -2.67 12.70
C ASN A 211 25.22 -1.90 11.60
N THR A 212 25.27 -2.46 10.39
CA THR A 212 25.85 -1.79 9.21
C THR A 212 25.04 -0.57 8.81
N ILE A 213 23.71 -0.66 8.81
CA ILE A 213 22.80 0.46 8.51
C ILE A 213 23.05 1.62 9.49
N ARG A 214 23.08 1.35 10.79
CA ARG A 214 23.31 2.37 11.83
C ARG A 214 24.67 3.05 11.71
N LYS A 215 25.72 2.32 11.31
CA LYS A 215 27.04 2.91 11.02
C LYS A 215 26.95 3.90 9.86
N THR A 216 26.31 3.51 8.76
CA THR A 216 26.16 4.37 7.58
C THR A 216 25.23 5.57 7.84
N GLN A 217 24.20 5.45 8.69
CA GLN A 217 23.34 6.57 9.11
C GLN A 217 24.11 7.70 9.83
N LYS A 218 25.25 7.40 10.45
CA LYS A 218 26.13 8.42 11.06
C LYS A 218 26.82 9.31 10.03
N GLU A 219 26.97 8.83 8.80
CA GLU A 219 27.69 9.53 7.73
C GLU A 219 26.77 10.05 6.62
N ILE A 220 25.68 9.32 6.34
CA ILE A 220 24.76 9.59 5.23
C ILE A 220 23.43 10.11 5.79
N HIS A 221 23.20 11.41 5.64
CA HIS A 221 22.01 12.09 6.15
C HIS A 221 20.98 12.42 5.07
N THR A 222 21.08 11.79 3.90
CA THR A 222 20.10 12.03 2.84
C THR A 222 18.73 11.47 3.21
N TYR A 223 17.68 12.16 2.75
CA TYR A 223 16.30 11.82 3.05
C TYR A 223 15.97 10.36 2.67
N ARG A 224 16.29 9.96 1.43
CA ARG A 224 15.96 8.62 0.92
C ARG A 224 16.69 7.52 1.68
N TYR A 225 17.98 7.70 1.96
CA TYR A 225 18.74 6.70 2.72
C TYR A 225 18.10 6.46 4.08
N ASN A 226 17.85 7.54 4.83
CA ASN A 226 17.31 7.45 6.17
C ASN A 226 15.85 6.95 6.17
N LEU A 227 15.05 7.27 5.16
CA LEU A 227 13.70 6.72 5.03
C LEU A 227 13.74 5.20 4.94
N PHE A 228 14.56 4.65 4.03
CA PHE A 228 14.65 3.20 3.88
C PHE A 228 15.34 2.54 5.08
N ALA A 229 16.35 3.18 5.66
CA ALA A 229 17.04 2.69 6.86
C ALA A 229 16.12 2.59 8.09
N TYR A 230 15.31 3.63 8.35
CA TYR A 230 14.33 3.59 9.43
C TYR A 230 13.23 2.58 9.15
N LEU A 231 12.67 2.55 7.93
CA LEU A 231 11.62 1.58 7.58
C LEU A 231 12.10 0.13 7.66
N TYR A 232 13.36 -0.14 7.30
CA TYR A 232 13.97 -1.46 7.45
C TYR A 232 14.01 -1.88 8.92
N GLN A 233 14.57 -1.03 9.78
CA GLN A 233 14.70 -1.30 11.22
C GLN A 233 13.33 -1.43 11.91
N ILE A 234 12.39 -0.54 11.60
CA ILE A 234 11.01 -0.58 12.14
C ILE A 234 10.32 -1.88 11.73
N ASN A 235 10.41 -2.27 10.45
CA ASN A 235 9.85 -3.54 10.00
C ASN A 235 10.52 -4.73 10.70
N PHE A 236 11.84 -4.71 10.89
CA PHE A 236 12.54 -5.76 11.63
C PHE A 236 12.05 -5.88 13.08
N PHE A 237 11.84 -4.76 13.77
CA PHE A 237 11.26 -4.78 15.12
C PHE A 237 9.80 -5.23 15.13
N LEU A 238 9.02 -4.94 14.08
CA LEU A 238 7.67 -5.45 13.94
C LEU A 238 7.66 -6.98 13.83
N GLU A 239 8.56 -7.54 13.00
CA GLU A 239 8.71 -8.98 12.78
C GLU A 239 9.26 -9.72 14.00
N THR A 240 10.19 -9.09 14.73
CA THR A 240 10.77 -9.66 15.97
C THR A 240 9.97 -9.32 17.22
N ARG A 241 8.79 -8.68 17.06
CA ARG A 241 7.85 -8.31 18.13
C ARG A 241 8.45 -7.39 19.21
N LYS A 242 9.46 -6.61 18.84
CA LYS A 242 10.12 -5.60 19.68
C LYS A 242 9.39 -4.26 19.60
N TYR A 243 8.14 -4.25 20.03
CA TYR A 243 7.22 -3.13 19.80
C TYR A 243 7.63 -1.84 20.55
N THR A 244 8.21 -1.97 21.73
CA THR A 244 8.74 -0.85 22.52
C THR A 244 9.91 -0.15 21.82
N GLU A 245 10.83 -0.92 21.26
CA GLU A 245 11.96 -0.43 20.48
C GLU A 245 11.50 0.17 19.15
N LEU A 246 10.47 -0.42 18.54
CA LEU A 246 9.83 0.12 17.34
C LEU A 246 9.28 1.53 17.59
N ILE A 247 8.52 1.72 18.67
CA ILE A 247 7.94 3.03 19.03
C ILE A 247 9.04 4.06 19.24
N THR A 248 10.07 3.72 20.02
CA THR A 248 11.22 4.60 20.28
C THR A 248 11.92 5.01 18.98
N LEU A 249 12.13 4.04 18.07
CA LEU A 249 12.75 4.30 16.77
C LEU A 249 11.87 5.13 15.84
N ALA A 250 10.55 4.94 15.90
CA ALA A 250 9.59 5.74 15.12
C ALA A 250 9.64 7.21 15.54
N ASP A 251 9.71 7.49 16.84
CA ASP A 251 9.85 8.85 17.36
C ASP A 251 11.19 9.49 16.96
N GLU A 252 12.29 8.72 17.03
CA GLU A 252 13.59 9.15 16.52
C GLU A 252 13.53 9.52 15.04
N ALA A 253 12.91 8.67 14.21
CA ALA A 253 12.77 8.88 12.78
C ALA A 253 11.93 10.15 12.47
N LEU A 254 10.81 10.34 13.17
CA LEU A 254 9.97 11.54 13.01
C LEU A 254 10.74 12.80 13.41
N HIS A 255 11.52 12.75 14.49
CA HIS A 255 12.38 13.86 14.89
C HIS A 255 13.45 14.17 13.83
N PHE A 256 14.09 13.14 13.26
CA PHE A 256 15.07 13.29 12.19
C PHE A 256 14.47 14.02 10.97
N PHE A 257 13.31 13.57 10.48
CA PHE A 257 12.68 14.19 9.30
C PHE A 257 12.19 15.61 9.57
N LYS A 258 11.64 15.86 10.76
CA LYS A 258 11.24 17.21 11.19
C LYS A 258 12.44 18.16 11.20
N LYS A 259 13.60 17.73 11.71
CA LYS A 259 14.83 18.52 11.76
C LYS A 259 15.41 18.84 10.37
N GLN A 260 15.26 17.92 9.40
CA GLN A 260 15.71 18.16 8.02
C GLN A 260 14.88 19.20 7.27
N GLY A 261 13.70 19.59 7.80
CA GLY A 261 12.80 20.53 7.13
C GLY A 261 12.14 19.97 5.86
N ILE A 262 12.24 18.66 5.64
CA ILE A 262 11.60 17.95 4.53
C ILE A 262 10.28 17.40 5.05
N ASN A 263 9.18 18.10 4.74
CA ASN A 263 7.84 17.64 5.08
C ASN A 263 7.40 16.58 4.06
N SER A 264 7.51 15.30 4.41
CA SER A 264 6.96 14.20 3.62
C SER A 264 5.83 13.52 4.36
N MET A 265 4.60 13.83 3.93
CA MET A 265 3.40 13.16 4.41
C MET A 265 3.48 11.64 4.23
N ASP A 266 4.12 11.17 3.16
CA ASP A 266 4.28 9.74 2.91
C ASP A 266 5.20 9.05 3.93
N ALA A 267 6.37 9.63 4.21
CA ALA A 267 7.27 9.07 5.24
C ALA A 267 6.62 9.11 6.63
N GLU A 268 5.98 10.23 6.95
CA GLU A 268 5.26 10.40 8.21
C GLU A 268 4.16 9.33 8.35
N PHE A 269 3.35 9.12 7.31
CA PHE A 269 2.34 8.06 7.27
C PHE A 269 2.97 6.68 7.47
N MET A 270 4.01 6.34 6.71
CA MET A 270 4.66 5.03 6.76
C MET A 270 5.26 4.72 8.13
N ILE A 271 5.80 5.71 8.84
CA ILE A 271 6.36 5.52 10.17
C ILE A 271 5.24 5.42 11.21
N LYS A 272 4.29 6.36 11.20
CA LYS A 272 3.22 6.44 12.18
C LYS A 272 2.25 5.25 12.12
N ILE A 273 1.95 4.70 10.95
CA ILE A 273 1.09 3.52 10.85
C ILE A 273 1.71 2.32 11.58
N ARG A 274 3.04 2.18 11.51
CA ARG A 274 3.78 1.11 12.20
C ARG A 274 3.86 1.35 13.70
N ALA A 275 4.02 2.60 14.13
CA ALA A 275 3.92 2.95 15.55
C ALA A 275 2.51 2.65 16.11
N GLY A 276 1.45 3.03 15.39
CA GLY A 276 0.07 2.70 15.77
C GLY A 276 -0.16 1.19 15.85
N LEU A 277 0.40 0.41 14.92
CA LEU A 277 0.39 -1.05 15.00
C LEU A 277 1.14 -1.57 16.23
N ALA A 278 2.32 -1.04 16.55
CA ALA A 278 3.07 -1.44 17.74
C ALA A 278 2.29 -1.17 19.04
N TYR A 279 1.66 0.00 19.17
CA TYR A 279 0.74 0.28 20.29
C TYR A 279 -0.42 -0.70 20.34
N PHE A 280 -1.00 -1.03 19.17
CA PHE A 280 -2.08 -2.01 19.09
C PHE A 280 -1.62 -3.39 19.58
N MET A 281 -0.43 -3.84 19.16
CA MET A 281 0.14 -5.13 19.59
C MET A 281 0.45 -5.17 21.10
N LEU A 282 0.82 -4.02 21.67
CA LEU A 282 1.01 -3.85 23.11
C LEU A 282 -0.30 -3.70 23.90
N LYS A 283 -1.46 -3.79 23.23
CA LYS A 283 -2.80 -3.57 23.81
C LYS A 283 -2.98 -2.16 24.41
N ASP A 284 -2.13 -1.20 24.05
CA ASP A 284 -2.39 0.22 24.29
C ASP A 284 -3.34 0.74 23.21
N TYR A 285 -4.61 0.33 23.34
CA TYR A 285 -5.66 0.64 22.37
C TYR A 285 -5.91 2.14 22.25
N LYS A 286 -5.74 2.90 23.33
CA LYS A 286 -5.93 4.36 23.32
C LYS A 286 -4.89 5.04 22.45
N SER A 287 -3.60 4.70 22.63
CA SER A 287 -2.55 5.25 21.78
C SER A 287 -2.71 4.81 20.33
N ALA A 288 -2.98 3.51 20.09
CA ALA A 288 -3.20 2.99 18.74
C ALA A 288 -4.35 3.69 18.01
N GLU A 289 -5.51 3.87 18.67
CA GLU A 289 -6.67 4.57 18.14
C GLU A 289 -6.33 6.01 17.76
N ASN A 290 -5.61 6.74 18.63
CA ASN A 290 -5.16 8.11 18.34
C ASN A 290 -4.31 8.18 17.07
N TYR A 291 -3.38 7.24 16.89
CA TYR A 291 -2.57 7.15 15.67
C TYR A 291 -3.43 6.88 14.44
N PHE A 292 -4.32 5.88 14.48
CA PHE A 292 -5.14 5.51 13.33
C PHE A 292 -6.14 6.61 12.96
N ILE A 293 -6.77 7.29 13.93
CA ILE A 293 -7.66 8.42 13.66
C ILE A 293 -6.89 9.58 13.00
N MET A 294 -5.70 9.93 13.52
CA MET A 294 -4.86 10.95 12.91
C MET A 294 -4.48 10.59 11.46
N LEU A 295 -4.09 9.33 11.22
CA LEU A 295 -3.70 8.85 9.90
C LEU A 295 -4.87 8.87 8.91
N ASN A 296 -6.07 8.54 9.35
CA ASN A 296 -7.28 8.64 8.53
C ASN A 296 -7.60 10.09 8.14
N LYS A 297 -7.36 11.06 9.03
CA LYS A 297 -7.60 12.49 8.76
C LYS A 297 -6.64 13.06 7.72
N ILE A 298 -5.38 12.62 7.71
CA ILE A 298 -4.37 13.10 6.75
C ILE A 298 -4.37 12.31 5.44
N SER A 299 -4.93 11.11 5.44
CA SER A 299 -5.03 10.28 4.24
C SER A 299 -6.10 10.81 3.31
N ARG A 300 -5.79 10.91 2.01
CA ARG A 300 -6.80 11.25 1.01
C ARG A 300 -7.88 10.15 0.98
N PRO A 301 -9.18 10.49 1.06
CA PRO A 301 -10.26 9.51 0.99
C PRO A 301 -10.18 8.61 -0.24
N ASN A 302 -10.64 7.36 -0.11
CA ASN A 302 -10.69 6.35 -1.17
C ASN A 302 -9.31 5.92 -1.72
N THR A 303 -8.24 6.18 -0.97
CA THR A 303 -6.89 5.69 -1.29
C THR A 303 -6.54 4.45 -0.47
N THR A 304 -5.53 3.69 -0.93
CA THR A 304 -5.06 2.49 -0.23
C THR A 304 -4.70 2.76 1.24
N ASN A 305 -4.04 3.89 1.53
CA ASN A 305 -3.67 4.29 2.89
C ASN A 305 -4.89 4.52 3.79
N TRP A 306 -5.93 5.15 3.25
CA TRP A 306 -7.19 5.41 3.94
C TRP A 306 -7.92 4.10 4.26
N TYR A 307 -8.07 3.20 3.27
CA TYR A 307 -8.71 1.90 3.51
C TYR A 307 -7.91 1.02 4.47
N SER A 308 -6.58 1.01 4.37
CA SER A 308 -5.72 0.22 5.25
C SER A 308 -5.79 0.71 6.70
N THR A 309 -5.84 2.02 6.90
CA THR A 309 -5.96 2.61 8.23
C THR A 309 -7.32 2.29 8.85
N TYR A 310 -8.41 2.36 8.08
CA TYR A 310 -9.73 1.88 8.53
C TYR A 310 -9.75 0.37 8.81
N ASN A 311 -9.01 -0.44 8.06
CA ASN A 311 -8.88 -1.86 8.36
C ASN A 311 -8.30 -2.06 9.77
N TYR A 312 -7.23 -1.35 10.13
CA TYR A 312 -6.66 -1.47 11.47
C TYR A 312 -7.56 -0.89 12.57
N LEU A 313 -8.20 0.25 12.32
CA LEU A 313 -9.14 0.84 13.27
C LEU A 313 -10.34 -0.07 13.52
N SER A 314 -10.87 -0.73 12.48
CA SER A 314 -11.93 -1.73 12.61
C SER A 314 -11.50 -2.94 13.43
N SER A 315 -10.27 -3.45 13.21
CA SER A 315 -9.76 -4.58 13.99
C SER A 315 -9.55 -4.19 15.47
N LEU A 316 -9.10 -2.96 15.74
CA LEU A 316 -9.00 -2.42 17.10
C LEU A 316 -10.37 -2.41 17.79
N TYR A 317 -11.38 -1.83 17.16
CA TYR A 317 -12.72 -1.74 17.74
C TYR A 317 -13.35 -3.11 18.00
N ILE A 318 -13.17 -4.08 17.09
CA ILE A 318 -13.61 -5.46 17.32
C ILE A 318 -12.91 -6.08 18.54
N ASN A 319 -11.59 -5.89 18.67
CA ASN A 319 -10.81 -6.41 19.80
C ASN A 319 -11.20 -5.75 21.15
N THR A 320 -11.81 -4.57 21.11
CA THR A 320 -12.35 -3.87 22.28
C THR A 320 -13.87 -3.97 22.41
N GLU A 321 -14.51 -4.88 21.67
CA GLU A 321 -15.97 -5.11 21.67
C GLU A 321 -16.83 -3.87 21.32
N ARG A 322 -16.23 -2.89 20.64
CA ARG A 322 -16.88 -1.66 20.16
C ARG A 322 -17.53 -1.91 18.80
N TYR A 323 -18.52 -2.80 18.78
CA TYR A 323 -19.09 -3.31 17.53
C TYR A 323 -19.83 -2.25 16.70
N LEU A 324 -20.52 -1.28 17.34
CA LEU A 324 -21.20 -0.19 16.64
C LEU A 324 -20.20 0.74 15.92
N ASP A 325 -19.10 1.12 16.59
CA ASP A 325 -18.05 1.92 15.96
C ASP A 325 -17.43 1.21 14.75
N THR A 326 -17.37 -0.13 14.79
CA THR A 326 -16.88 -0.89 13.64
C THR A 326 -17.89 -0.96 12.51
N TYR A 327 -19.19 -1.08 12.82
CA TYR A 327 -20.27 -0.96 11.83
C TYR A 327 -20.21 0.39 11.09
N ASP A 328 -19.96 1.49 11.80
CA ASP A 328 -19.79 2.81 11.20
C ASP A 328 -18.62 2.83 10.20
N ILE A 329 -17.48 2.22 10.54
CA ILE A 329 -16.34 2.09 9.62
C ILE A 329 -16.71 1.31 8.35
N LEU A 330 -17.35 0.15 8.48
CA LEU A 330 -17.77 -0.63 7.32
C LEU A 330 -18.69 0.20 6.43
N THR A 331 -19.61 0.91 7.05
CA THR A 331 -20.58 1.76 6.37
C THR A 331 -19.92 2.87 5.57
N ILE A 332 -18.92 3.54 6.16
CA ILE A 332 -18.08 4.54 5.47
C ILE A 332 -17.34 3.91 4.28
N VAL A 333 -16.73 2.73 4.47
CA VAL A 333 -15.92 2.07 3.45
C VAL A 333 -16.75 1.54 2.29
N PHE A 334 -17.84 0.81 2.55
CA PHE A 334 -18.69 0.23 1.51
C PHE A 334 -19.45 1.27 0.70
N ASN A 335 -19.79 2.41 1.30
CA ASN A 335 -20.43 3.53 0.58
C ASN A 335 -19.42 4.44 -0.13
N SER A 336 -18.11 4.19 0.01
CA SER A 336 -17.09 5.02 -0.61
C SER A 336 -17.05 4.83 -2.14
N PRO A 337 -16.82 5.91 -2.93
CA PRO A 337 -16.71 5.80 -4.38
C PRO A 337 -15.61 4.83 -4.82
N ASN A 338 -15.94 3.94 -5.76
CA ASN A 338 -15.02 2.97 -6.35
C ASN A 338 -14.38 1.97 -5.36
N PHE A 339 -14.98 1.69 -4.20
CA PHE A 339 -14.46 0.67 -3.27
C PHE A 339 -14.18 -0.68 -3.96
N GLU A 340 -15.07 -1.15 -4.84
CA GLU A 340 -14.87 -2.41 -5.59
C GLU A 340 -13.67 -2.37 -6.56
N LYS A 341 -13.11 -1.19 -6.86
CA LYS A 341 -11.87 -1.01 -7.64
C LYS A 341 -10.62 -0.80 -6.78
N ALA A 342 -10.77 -0.82 -5.45
CA ALA A 342 -9.64 -0.75 -4.53
C ALA A 342 -8.77 -2.02 -4.67
N HIS A 343 -7.63 -2.03 -3.96
CA HIS A 343 -6.73 -3.18 -4.00
C HIS A 343 -7.46 -4.49 -3.61
N PRO A 344 -7.32 -5.60 -4.36
CA PRO A 344 -8.11 -6.82 -4.14
C PRO A 344 -8.07 -7.36 -2.70
N ILE A 345 -6.91 -7.30 -2.06
CA ILE A 345 -6.75 -7.71 -0.64
C ILE A 345 -7.61 -6.84 0.29
N ILE A 346 -7.66 -5.53 0.06
CA ILE A 346 -8.47 -4.61 0.89
C ILE A 346 -9.95 -4.95 0.73
N VAL A 347 -10.40 -5.10 -0.52
CA VAL A 347 -11.80 -5.47 -0.81
C VAL A 347 -12.16 -6.79 -0.11
N GLN A 348 -11.28 -7.78 -0.18
CA GLN A 348 -11.47 -9.08 0.47
C GLN A 348 -11.58 -8.95 1.99
N LEU A 349 -10.66 -8.24 2.65
CA LEU A 349 -10.67 -8.05 4.11
C LEU A 349 -11.98 -7.43 4.60
N PHE A 350 -12.47 -6.40 3.92
CA PHE A 350 -13.73 -5.76 4.28
C PHE A 350 -14.95 -6.63 3.97
N LYS A 351 -14.96 -7.40 2.88
CA LYS A 351 -16.04 -8.38 2.59
C LYS A 351 -16.10 -9.50 3.62
N ILE A 352 -14.95 -9.95 4.14
CA ILE A 352 -14.91 -10.93 5.24
C ILE A 352 -15.50 -10.29 6.49
N LYS A 353 -15.07 -9.06 6.83
CA LYS A 353 -15.64 -8.32 7.95
C LYS A 353 -17.16 -8.20 7.79
N GLU A 354 -17.68 -7.80 6.62
CA GLU A 354 -19.13 -7.73 6.33
C GLU A 354 -19.89 -8.97 6.80
N ALA A 355 -19.33 -10.17 6.60
CA ALA A 355 -19.91 -11.44 7.05
C ALA A 355 -19.91 -11.61 8.58
N TYR A 356 -18.81 -11.26 9.27
CA TYR A 356 -18.75 -11.25 10.74
C TYR A 356 -19.71 -10.22 11.34
N PHE A 357 -19.86 -9.06 10.70
CA PHE A 357 -20.80 -8.03 11.12
C PHE A 357 -22.25 -8.47 10.96
N HIS A 358 -22.57 -9.14 9.86
CA HIS A 358 -23.88 -9.76 9.69
C HIS A 358 -24.19 -10.74 10.82
N PHE A 359 -23.24 -11.62 11.16
CA PHE A 359 -23.37 -12.53 12.29
C PHE A 359 -23.68 -11.79 13.60
N LEU A 360 -22.94 -10.72 13.91
CA LEU A 360 -23.15 -9.89 15.11
C LEU A 360 -24.49 -9.14 15.13
N ILE A 361 -24.98 -8.67 13.96
CA ILE A 361 -26.28 -8.01 13.83
C ILE A 361 -27.41 -8.99 14.12
N GLU A 362 -27.39 -10.17 13.50
CA GLU A 362 -28.39 -11.22 13.72
C GLU A 362 -28.36 -11.74 15.18
N LEU A 363 -27.19 -11.73 15.82
CA LEU A 363 -27.06 -12.03 17.24
C LEU A 363 -27.55 -10.88 18.15
N GLY A 364 -27.85 -9.70 17.61
CA GLY A 364 -28.31 -8.54 18.38
C GLY A 364 -27.19 -7.78 19.11
N LYS A 365 -25.92 -8.06 18.80
CA LYS A 365 -24.76 -7.32 19.34
C LYS A 365 -24.58 -5.96 18.70
N ILE A 366 -25.16 -5.77 17.51
CA ILE A 366 -25.16 -4.52 16.77
C ILE A 366 -26.60 -4.16 16.47
N ASP A 367 -26.96 -2.93 16.81
CA ASP A 367 -28.20 -2.31 16.38
C ASP A 367 -27.87 -1.25 15.32
N PRO A 368 -28.04 -1.55 14.02
CA PRO A 368 -27.75 -0.62 12.93
C PRO A 368 -28.52 0.70 13.03
N SER A 369 -29.67 0.73 13.72
CA SER A 369 -30.48 1.96 13.86
C SER A 369 -29.81 3.03 14.73
N LYS A 370 -28.83 2.64 15.54
CA LYS A 370 -28.03 3.56 16.36
C LYS A 370 -26.88 4.21 15.60
N SER A 371 -26.57 3.73 14.39
CA SER A 371 -25.55 4.32 13.54
C SER A 371 -26.05 5.65 12.95
N LYS A 372 -25.14 6.61 12.86
CA LYS A 372 -25.38 7.88 12.15
C LYS A 372 -24.98 7.80 10.67
N GLU A 373 -24.36 6.71 10.26
CA GLU A 373 -23.84 6.51 8.91
C GLU A 373 -24.93 5.93 7.98
N LYS A 374 -24.73 6.12 6.67
CA LYS A 374 -25.71 5.64 5.67
C LYS A 374 -25.76 4.11 5.65
N PRO A 375 -26.87 3.44 5.99
CA PRO A 375 -26.89 2.01 6.27
C PRO A 375 -26.31 1.13 5.14
N LEU A 376 -25.70 0.03 5.55
CA LEU A 376 -25.22 -1.00 4.62
C LEU A 376 -26.37 -1.60 3.81
N ARG A 377 -26.04 -2.05 2.60
CA ARG A 377 -26.95 -2.90 1.80
C ARG A 377 -27.27 -4.17 2.57
N LYS A 378 -28.45 -4.77 2.31
CA LYS A 378 -28.80 -6.08 2.86
C LYS A 378 -27.75 -7.13 2.45
N PHE A 379 -27.16 -7.79 3.44
CA PHE A 379 -26.23 -8.88 3.24
C PHE A 379 -26.91 -10.06 2.54
N ARG A 380 -26.17 -10.75 1.66
CA ARG A 380 -26.68 -11.90 0.91
C ARG A 380 -25.74 -13.09 1.10
N LEU A 381 -26.12 -14.01 1.99
CA LEU A 381 -25.33 -15.20 2.32
C LEU A 381 -24.91 -16.00 1.08
N GLY A 382 -25.86 -16.31 0.18
CA GLY A 382 -25.55 -17.06 -1.04
C GLY A 382 -24.53 -16.37 -1.95
N ARG A 383 -24.53 -15.02 -1.98
CA ARG A 383 -23.51 -14.26 -2.71
C ARG A 383 -22.14 -14.43 -2.07
N PHE A 384 -22.06 -14.29 -0.74
CA PHE A 384 -20.79 -14.44 0.00
C PHE A 384 -20.20 -15.85 -0.14
N LEU A 385 -21.04 -16.89 -0.08
CA LEU A 385 -20.61 -18.29 -0.25
C LEU A 385 -20.04 -18.56 -1.65
N ASN A 386 -20.57 -17.91 -2.68
CA ASN A 386 -20.18 -18.13 -4.09
C ASN A 386 -19.06 -17.20 -4.58
N GLU A 387 -19.04 -15.94 -4.14
CA GLU A 387 -18.09 -14.91 -4.63
C GLU A 387 -16.75 -14.91 -3.90
N THR A 388 -16.58 -15.69 -2.82
CA THR A 388 -15.36 -15.67 -2.02
C THR A 388 -14.42 -16.80 -2.45
N PRO A 389 -13.43 -16.55 -3.33
CA PRO A 389 -12.49 -17.58 -3.76
C PRO A 389 -11.64 -18.05 -2.58
N ILE A 390 -11.59 -19.37 -2.37
CA ILE A 390 -10.62 -20.00 -1.48
C ILE A 390 -9.31 -20.10 -2.26
N PHE A 391 -8.33 -19.26 -1.95
CA PHE A 391 -7.05 -19.28 -2.66
C PHE A 391 -6.22 -20.47 -2.21
N SER A 392 -5.78 -21.33 -3.14
CA SER A 392 -4.91 -22.48 -2.83
C SER A 392 -3.52 -22.11 -2.26
N LYS A 393 -3.16 -20.83 -2.30
CA LYS A 393 -1.91 -20.23 -1.80
C LYS A 393 -2.19 -19.08 -0.83
N ASP A 394 -3.05 -19.29 0.16
CA ASP A 394 -3.27 -18.29 1.21
C ASP A 394 -2.03 -18.16 2.11
N LYS A 395 -1.41 -16.99 2.05
CA LYS A 395 -0.19 -16.65 2.80
C LYS A 395 -0.46 -15.93 4.12
N ARG A 396 -1.70 -15.49 4.37
CA ARG A 396 -2.05 -14.64 5.53
C ARG A 396 -3.15 -15.24 6.42
N GLY A 397 -3.60 -16.46 6.13
CA GLY A 397 -4.68 -17.11 6.86
C GLY A 397 -6.06 -16.50 6.60
N VAL A 398 -6.21 -15.65 5.58
CA VAL A 398 -7.48 -15.00 5.22
C VAL A 398 -8.56 -16.02 4.85
N ASN A 399 -8.17 -17.15 4.24
CA ASN A 399 -9.08 -18.26 3.96
C ASN A 399 -9.63 -18.89 5.23
N ILE A 400 -8.85 -18.92 6.32
CA ILE A 400 -9.29 -19.47 7.60
C ILE A 400 -10.46 -18.63 8.12
N SER A 401 -10.30 -17.30 8.13
CA SER A 401 -11.35 -16.36 8.55
C SER A 401 -12.63 -16.53 7.73
N ILE A 402 -12.49 -16.78 6.41
CA ILE A 402 -13.62 -17.07 5.50
C ILE A 402 -14.31 -18.38 5.89
N LEU A 403 -13.56 -19.48 6.01
CA LEU A 403 -14.14 -20.79 6.31
C LEU A 403 -14.87 -20.81 7.65
N ILE A 404 -14.29 -20.16 8.66
CA ILE A 404 -14.91 -20.00 9.98
C ILE A 404 -16.25 -19.28 9.88
N ILE A 405 -16.30 -18.11 9.24
CA ILE A 405 -17.55 -17.34 9.18
C ILE A 405 -18.59 -17.98 8.26
N GLN A 406 -18.18 -18.69 7.21
CA GLN A 406 -19.10 -19.49 6.39
C GLN A 406 -19.79 -20.56 7.24
N MET A 407 -19.03 -21.31 8.04
CA MET A 407 -19.56 -22.33 8.93
C MET A 407 -20.55 -21.73 9.95
N ILE A 408 -20.15 -20.65 10.63
CA ILE A 408 -20.99 -19.96 11.62
C ILE A 408 -22.30 -19.48 10.99
N LEU A 409 -22.24 -18.82 9.82
CA LEU A 409 -23.44 -18.31 9.16
C LEU A 409 -24.37 -19.43 8.67
N LEU A 410 -23.83 -20.57 8.21
CA LEU A 410 -24.67 -21.72 7.84
C LEU A 410 -25.42 -22.30 9.04
N VAL A 411 -24.76 -22.38 10.20
CA VAL A 411 -25.37 -22.83 11.46
C VAL A 411 -26.43 -21.84 11.91
N GLN A 412 -26.12 -20.54 11.95
CA GLN A 412 -27.06 -19.47 12.31
C GLN A 412 -28.32 -19.48 11.45
N ASN A 413 -28.18 -19.80 10.16
CA ASN A 413 -29.29 -19.87 9.21
C ASN A 413 -29.94 -21.27 9.14
N LYS A 414 -29.58 -22.21 10.02
CA LYS A 414 -30.10 -23.59 10.09
C LYS A 414 -29.97 -24.36 8.76
N LYS A 415 -28.95 -24.04 7.95
CA LYS A 415 -28.67 -24.66 6.65
C LYS A 415 -27.79 -25.92 6.80
N TYR A 416 -28.25 -26.88 7.60
CA TYR A 416 -27.43 -28.03 8.02
C TYR A 416 -26.95 -28.94 6.87
N GLY A 417 -27.70 -29.02 5.76
CA GLY A 417 -27.27 -29.80 4.59
C GLY A 417 -25.99 -29.28 3.93
N GLU A 418 -25.83 -27.95 3.87
CA GLU A 418 -24.63 -27.31 3.28
C GLU A 418 -23.40 -27.42 4.20
N ILE A 419 -23.59 -27.77 5.49
CA ILE A 419 -22.52 -27.84 6.48
C ILE A 419 -21.64 -29.07 6.24
N ILE A 420 -22.21 -30.20 5.81
CA ILE A 420 -21.46 -31.46 5.62
C ILE A 420 -20.35 -31.25 4.58
N ASP A 421 -20.67 -30.70 3.41
CA ASP A 421 -19.69 -30.43 2.35
C ASP A 421 -18.61 -29.42 2.81
N LYS A 422 -18.99 -28.46 3.65
CA LYS A 422 -18.07 -27.45 4.19
C LYS A 422 -17.16 -28.01 5.27
N LEU A 423 -17.62 -28.98 6.05
CA LEU A 423 -16.81 -29.66 7.06
C LEU A 423 -15.67 -30.45 6.44
N ASP A 424 -15.94 -31.15 5.34
CA ASP A 424 -14.89 -31.89 4.63
C ASP A 424 -13.83 -30.93 4.08
N ALA A 425 -14.25 -29.81 3.47
CA ALA A 425 -13.33 -28.78 3.00
C ALA A 425 -12.50 -28.16 4.15
N LEU A 426 -13.14 -27.88 5.30
CA LEU A 426 -12.51 -27.32 6.49
C LEU A 426 -11.48 -28.29 7.11
N ASN A 427 -11.84 -29.58 7.20
CA ASN A 427 -10.96 -30.64 7.69
C ASN A 427 -9.77 -30.87 6.75
N MET A 428 -10.01 -30.94 5.43
CA MET A 428 -8.95 -31.03 4.43
C MET A 428 -7.99 -29.84 4.51
N TYR A 429 -8.53 -28.61 4.67
CA TYR A 429 -7.71 -27.41 4.81
C TYR A 429 -6.86 -27.46 6.08
N SER A 430 -7.46 -27.82 7.22
CA SER A 430 -6.74 -27.99 8.50
C SER A 430 -5.60 -29.01 8.38
N HIS A 431 -5.88 -30.17 7.77
CA HIS A 431 -4.87 -31.20 7.54
C HIS A 431 -3.76 -30.77 6.57
N ARG A 432 -4.04 -29.90 5.60
CA ARG A 432 -3.07 -29.52 4.55
C ARG A 432 -2.23 -28.31 4.92
N TYR A 433 -2.79 -27.36 5.68
CA TYR A 433 -2.20 -26.04 5.86
C TYR A 433 -2.00 -25.62 7.33
N LEU A 434 -2.66 -26.26 8.31
CA LEU A 434 -2.61 -25.85 9.73
C LEU A 434 -1.75 -26.77 10.59
N ARG A 435 -0.50 -27.05 10.14
CA ARG A 435 0.44 -27.97 10.82
C ARG A 435 1.54 -27.26 11.63
N SER A 436 1.59 -25.94 11.61
CA SER A 436 2.61 -25.15 12.29
C SER A 436 2.08 -24.53 13.59
N ASP A 437 2.98 -24.20 14.53
CA ASP A 437 2.62 -23.55 15.80
C ASP A 437 1.84 -22.25 15.58
N ASN A 438 2.20 -21.47 14.56
CA ASN A 438 1.50 -20.22 14.21
C ASN A 438 0.06 -20.41 13.73
N THR A 439 -0.34 -21.64 13.40
CA THR A 439 -1.71 -22.00 12.98
C THR A 439 -2.46 -22.82 14.03
N PHE A 440 -1.86 -23.00 15.22
CA PHE A 440 -2.41 -23.85 16.28
C PHE A 440 -3.80 -23.40 16.74
N ARG A 441 -3.97 -22.10 17.00
CA ARG A 441 -5.25 -21.52 17.45
C ARG A 441 -6.35 -21.70 16.41
N SER A 442 -6.05 -21.44 15.15
CA SER A 442 -6.96 -21.69 14.02
C SER A 442 -7.37 -23.16 13.92
N ASN A 443 -6.41 -24.08 14.09
CA ASN A 443 -6.68 -25.51 14.08
C ASN A 443 -7.59 -25.91 15.25
N CYS A 444 -7.36 -25.36 16.45
CA CYS A 444 -8.25 -25.55 17.60
C CYS A 444 -9.66 -25.09 17.25
N PHE A 445 -9.86 -23.85 16.81
CA PHE A 445 -11.19 -23.32 16.54
C PHE A 445 -11.93 -24.07 15.43
N ILE A 446 -11.24 -24.44 14.35
CA ILE A 446 -11.77 -25.29 13.28
C ILE A 446 -12.26 -26.64 13.83
N LYS A 447 -11.49 -27.28 14.71
CA LYS A 447 -11.89 -28.53 15.36
C LYS A 447 -13.08 -28.34 16.30
N MET A 448 -13.26 -27.15 16.87
CA MET A 448 -14.46 -26.82 17.67
C MET A 448 -15.69 -26.77 16.77
N LEU A 449 -15.63 -26.01 15.66
CA LEU A 449 -16.73 -25.93 14.69
C LEU A 449 -17.08 -27.29 14.08
N ALA A 450 -16.08 -28.15 13.87
CA ALA A 450 -16.29 -29.51 13.37
C ALA A 450 -17.10 -30.41 14.32
N LYS A 451 -17.25 -30.03 15.59
CA LYS A 451 -18.07 -30.76 16.58
C LYS A 451 -19.52 -30.27 16.67
N LEU A 452 -19.91 -29.24 15.91
CA LEU A 452 -21.29 -28.75 15.91
C LEU A 452 -22.31 -29.82 15.48
N PRO A 453 -22.12 -30.57 14.38
CA PRO A 453 -23.08 -31.61 13.99
C PRO A 453 -23.10 -32.78 14.98
N ASP A 454 -21.94 -33.24 15.47
CA ASP A 454 -21.86 -34.29 16.49
C ASP A 454 -22.65 -33.91 17.76
N ALA A 455 -22.71 -32.60 18.05
CA ALA A 455 -23.42 -32.05 19.18
C ALA A 455 -24.92 -31.84 18.92
N ASP A 456 -25.45 -32.20 17.75
CA ASP A 456 -26.78 -31.81 17.26
C ASP A 456 -27.04 -30.30 17.43
N TYR A 457 -25.98 -29.48 17.30
CA TYR A 457 -26.03 -28.03 17.53
C TYR A 457 -26.55 -27.63 18.93
N HIS A 458 -26.50 -28.53 19.92
CA HIS A 458 -26.93 -28.24 21.27
C HIS A 458 -25.81 -27.56 22.07
N PRO A 459 -26.04 -26.39 22.71
CA PRO A 459 -24.98 -25.58 23.33
C PRO A 459 -24.17 -26.34 24.39
N ILE A 460 -24.86 -26.93 25.39
CA ILE A 460 -24.22 -27.70 26.48
C ILE A 460 -23.43 -28.91 25.96
N ARG A 461 -23.96 -29.62 24.95
CA ARG A 461 -23.29 -30.80 24.38
C ARG A 461 -22.05 -30.37 23.61
N TRP A 462 -22.15 -29.30 22.83
CA TRP A 462 -21.05 -28.75 22.06
C TRP A 462 -19.93 -28.25 22.99
N GLU A 463 -20.26 -27.46 24.01
CA GLU A 463 -19.34 -27.01 25.05
C GLU A 463 -18.55 -28.18 25.65
N ARG A 464 -19.25 -29.25 26.05
CA ARG A 464 -18.61 -30.47 26.58
C ARG A 464 -17.62 -31.09 25.58
N TYR A 465 -17.98 -31.15 24.29
CA TYR A 465 -17.14 -31.76 23.25
C TYR A 465 -15.90 -30.94 22.93
N VAL A 466 -15.99 -29.62 23.06
CA VAL A 466 -14.92 -28.69 22.67
C VAL A 466 -14.12 -28.15 23.84
N LYS A 467 -14.47 -28.49 25.09
CA LYS A 467 -13.78 -28.06 26.32
C LYS A 467 -12.24 -28.15 26.24
N LYS A 468 -11.71 -29.25 25.71
CA LYS A 468 -10.26 -29.44 25.55
C LYS A 468 -9.61 -28.43 24.58
N TYR A 469 -10.34 -27.99 23.56
CA TYR A 469 -9.84 -27.01 22.59
C TYR A 469 -9.97 -25.60 23.15
N ARG A 470 -11.04 -25.32 23.91
CA ARG A 470 -11.20 -24.06 24.63
C ARG A 470 -10.05 -23.84 25.62
N GLN A 471 -9.74 -24.85 26.44
CA GLN A 471 -8.60 -24.80 27.36
C GLN A 471 -7.28 -24.55 26.61
N ARG A 472 -7.07 -25.19 25.45
CA ARG A 472 -5.86 -24.97 24.63
C ARG A 472 -5.75 -23.54 24.09
N LEU A 473 -6.86 -22.88 23.76
CA LEU A 473 -6.86 -21.47 23.35
C LEU A 473 -6.43 -20.57 24.52
N GLU A 474 -6.88 -20.86 25.74
CA GLU A 474 -6.50 -20.13 26.95
C GLU A 474 -5.02 -20.35 27.32
N GLU A 475 -4.52 -21.58 27.17
CA GLU A 475 -3.10 -21.92 27.36
C GLU A 475 -2.19 -21.30 26.29
N HIS A 476 -2.73 -20.97 25.12
CA HIS A 476 -2.03 -20.32 24.01
C HIS A 476 -2.74 -19.02 23.66
N PRO A 477 -2.73 -18.02 24.56
CA PRO A 477 -3.57 -16.83 24.45
C PRO A 477 -3.33 -16.10 23.13
N PHE A 478 -4.35 -15.39 22.65
CA PHE A 478 -4.22 -14.63 21.41
C PHE A 478 -3.10 -13.59 21.54
N GLU A 479 -1.99 -13.87 20.86
CA GLU A 479 -0.92 -12.91 20.68
C GLU A 479 -1.25 -12.06 19.46
N LEU A 480 -1.67 -10.83 19.74
CA LEU A 480 -1.84 -9.82 18.71
C LEU A 480 -0.49 -9.65 18.00
N SER A 481 -0.43 -10.07 16.74
CA SER A 481 0.75 -9.93 15.91
C SER A 481 0.35 -9.44 14.53
N TYR A 482 1.26 -8.72 13.87
CA TYR A 482 1.02 -8.13 12.56
C TYR A 482 0.49 -9.14 11.52
N HIS A 483 0.91 -10.41 11.61
CA HIS A 483 0.48 -11.47 10.69
C HIS A 483 -0.90 -12.05 11.02
N ASN A 484 -1.38 -11.90 12.26
CA ASN A 484 -2.62 -12.54 12.74
C ASN A 484 -3.81 -11.58 12.89
N ILE A 485 -3.63 -10.26 12.74
CA ILE A 485 -4.70 -9.24 12.93
C ILE A 485 -5.95 -9.54 12.10
N ASP A 486 -5.77 -10.02 10.87
CA ASP A 486 -6.88 -10.30 9.95
C ASP A 486 -7.26 -11.82 9.94
N LEU A 487 -6.49 -12.66 10.64
CA LEU A 487 -6.73 -14.09 10.77
C LEU A 487 -7.80 -14.36 11.84
N GLU A 488 -7.68 -13.74 13.01
CA GLU A 488 -8.71 -13.75 14.05
C GLU A 488 -9.48 -12.44 13.98
N VAL A 489 -10.43 -12.33 13.02
CA VAL A 489 -11.25 -11.11 12.85
C VAL A 489 -11.90 -10.73 14.18
N ILE A 490 -12.48 -11.72 14.86
CA ILE A 490 -12.86 -11.68 16.27
C ILE A 490 -11.94 -12.69 16.98
N PRO A 491 -11.31 -12.35 18.12
CA PRO A 491 -10.52 -13.30 18.91
C PRO A 491 -11.31 -14.59 19.15
N PHE A 492 -10.68 -15.75 18.95
CA PHE A 492 -11.40 -17.03 18.99
C PHE A 492 -12.07 -17.33 20.32
N GLU A 493 -11.55 -16.80 21.43
CA GLU A 493 -12.19 -16.90 22.73
C GLU A 493 -13.53 -16.17 22.74
N THR A 494 -13.56 -14.92 22.29
CA THR A 494 -14.79 -14.13 22.18
C THR A 494 -15.73 -14.73 21.14
N LEU A 495 -15.20 -15.23 20.01
CA LEU A 495 -16.02 -15.86 18.98
C LEU A 495 -16.65 -17.17 19.45
N TYR A 496 -15.96 -17.94 20.30
CA TYR A 496 -16.51 -19.11 20.95
C TYR A 496 -17.73 -18.76 21.81
N ASP A 497 -17.62 -17.72 22.63
CA ASP A 497 -18.71 -17.26 23.50
C ASP A 497 -19.91 -16.79 22.67
N LEU A 498 -19.67 -16.06 21.57
CA LEU A 498 -20.71 -15.64 20.64
C LEU A 498 -21.40 -16.83 19.93
N VAL A 499 -20.65 -17.91 19.64
CA VAL A 499 -21.22 -19.14 19.06
C VAL A 499 -22.10 -19.86 20.09
N ILE A 500 -21.71 -19.91 21.37
CA ILE A 500 -22.58 -20.46 22.44
C ILE A 500 -23.90 -19.68 22.50
N GLU A 501 -23.82 -18.35 22.58
CA GLU A 501 -25.01 -17.49 22.62
C GLU A 501 -25.91 -17.66 21.39
N MET A 502 -25.31 -17.91 20.22
CA MET A 502 -26.06 -18.23 19.00
C MET A 502 -26.80 -19.56 19.11
N LEU A 503 -26.20 -20.59 19.72
CA LEU A 503 -26.83 -21.92 19.88
C LEU A 503 -27.90 -21.95 20.98
N GLU A 504 -27.88 -21.00 21.91
CA GLU A 504 -28.89 -20.85 22.96
C GLU A 504 -30.19 -20.20 22.46
N LYS A 505 -30.15 -19.52 21.31
CA LYS A 505 -31.31 -18.93 20.63
C LYS A 505 -31.96 -19.90 19.65
#